data_AF-A0A3B3H982-F1
#
_entry.id   AF-A0A3B3H982-F1
#
_cell.length_a   1.000
_cell.length_b   1.000
_cell.length_c   1.000
_cell.angle_alpha   90.00
_cell.angle_beta   90.00
_cell.angle_gamma   90.00
#
_symmetry.space_group_name_H-M   'P 1'
#
loop_
_entity.id
_entity.type
_entity.pdbx_description
1 polymer ?
#
loop_
_entity_poly.entity_id
_entity_poly.type
_entity_poly.pdbx_seq_one_letter_code
_entity_poly.pdbx_strand_id
1 'polypeptide(L)'
;MNAATDFRHFLDARYHCNDELLVEGQRLITDGLSAVKAANKRQNYLAARLNLGGILHTLQDFYSHSNWVELGNKFPNINMIRKNANIGKIAAKTTATCRSCNGDDCSNNILEDIIAGNILTSGYFVVWPLSGNKPKGKCSHGGFFDATSSVEPKGGINKDSYTSSHGYLHREAAELAISATSQLLEDIRGATGDREFLQLMGISKGSSKALCFVVDTTRSMGDDIAAVRTVTSKIIDSKVGTEDEPSLYILVPFNDPDFGPLMKTTDAEVFKGYINSLRAYEGGDTPEMSLSGLQLALTGSPPNSEIFLFTDAPAKDEYLKNTVIALIEQSKTVVNFMITNILGFRRRREANENQQQQQNQRMVRSDSQLYRDLAQASGGQAIQVSKNQLLQATSIITESTSSSLVTLLQASRNLGRAENYTFHVDETLTNLIIYITGSSVDYTLVNPSGELHNSTFTGQSIITAELVGNLRTLRLPAQVGLWELRLTSTNPYTLRVVGQSPIDFIFRFIKQSEGPLEGFDLVENRPTTGSNTSLQVVLLEADISTVTEVTLVESSGSGKVNGLVEAQGGGQYLVHFDKIPSVEFVVLVRGQSTNSTASRAGVGNLWLASHIWLF
;
A
#
# COMPACT_ATOMS: atom_id res chain seq x y z
N MET A 1 3.99 -9.74 11.74
CA MET A 1 4.13 -8.98 13.01
C MET A 1 3.41 -9.66 14.16
N ASN A 2 2.12 -10.02 14.01
CA ASN A 2 1.38 -10.81 15.01
C ASN A 2 2.03 -12.19 15.26
N ALA A 3 2.09 -13.07 14.24
CA ALA A 3 2.74 -14.39 14.33
C ALA A 3 4.25 -14.35 14.65
N ALA A 4 4.90 -13.19 14.52
CA ALA A 4 6.30 -13.06 14.95
C ALA A 4 6.45 -13.10 16.47
N THR A 5 5.35 -12.89 17.21
CA THR A 5 5.30 -13.00 18.67
C THR A 5 5.52 -14.45 19.11
N ASP A 6 4.89 -15.42 18.44
CA ASP A 6 5.15 -16.86 18.66
C ASP A 6 6.62 -17.21 18.59
N PHE A 7 7.34 -16.65 17.61
CA PHE A 7 8.76 -16.97 17.45
C PHE A 7 9.65 -16.22 18.45
N ARG A 8 9.38 -14.93 18.68
CA ARG A 8 10.21 -14.07 19.55
C ARG A 8 9.98 -14.33 21.03
N HIS A 9 8.78 -14.75 21.39
CA HIS A 9 8.31 -14.92 22.76
C HIS A 9 7.79 -16.34 23.02
N PHE A 10 8.21 -17.32 22.22
CA PHE A 10 7.80 -18.73 22.26
C PHE A 10 7.66 -19.34 23.67
N LEU A 11 8.54 -18.93 24.60
CA LEU A 11 8.59 -19.46 25.97
C LEU A 11 8.11 -18.45 27.04
N ASP A 12 7.73 -17.23 26.67
CA ASP A 12 7.24 -16.23 27.62
C ASP A 12 5.70 -16.34 27.73
N ALA A 13 5.26 -17.11 28.71
CA ALA A 13 3.84 -17.41 28.95
C ALA A 13 2.93 -16.16 29.02
N ARG A 14 3.46 -14.99 29.40
CA ARG A 14 2.70 -13.74 29.47
C ARG A 14 2.23 -13.25 28.10
N TYR A 15 3.01 -13.50 27.04
CA TYR A 15 2.64 -13.13 25.67
C TYR A 15 1.57 -14.04 25.07
N HIS A 16 1.43 -15.24 25.64
CA HIS A 16 0.51 -16.28 25.18
C HIS A 16 -0.67 -16.51 26.15
N CYS A 17 -0.83 -15.68 27.19
CA CYS A 17 -1.83 -15.90 28.24
C CYS A 17 -1.79 -17.31 28.86
N ASN A 18 -0.61 -17.92 28.91
CA ASN A 18 -0.37 -19.24 29.50
C ASN A 18 -0.03 -19.13 30.99
N ASP A 19 0.02 -20.27 31.67
CA ASP A 19 0.47 -20.40 33.07
C ASP A 19 -0.30 -19.51 34.07
N GLU A 20 -1.55 -19.18 33.74
CA GLU A 20 -2.43 -18.27 34.48
C GLU A 20 -1.91 -16.83 34.61
N LEU A 21 -0.93 -16.45 33.77
CA LEU A 21 -0.36 -15.10 33.69
C LEU A 21 -1.25 -14.13 32.89
N LEU A 22 -2.56 -14.21 33.11
CA LEU A 22 -3.58 -13.44 32.38
C LEU A 22 -3.53 -11.94 32.72
N VAL A 23 -3.16 -11.59 33.97
CA VAL A 23 -2.99 -10.17 34.38
C VAL A 23 -1.77 -9.57 33.73
N GLU A 24 -0.68 -10.33 33.64
CA GLU A 24 0.53 -9.92 32.93
C GLU A 24 0.27 -9.76 31.44
N GLY A 25 -0.51 -10.67 30.83
CA GLY A 25 -0.99 -10.54 29.45
C GLY A 25 -1.81 -9.27 29.23
N GLN A 26 -2.79 -8.99 30.11
CA GLN A 26 -3.55 -7.73 30.09
C GLN A 26 -2.62 -6.51 30.22
N ARG A 27 -1.59 -6.58 31.07
CA ARG A 27 -0.62 -5.49 31.22
C ARG A 27 0.16 -5.27 29.94
N LEU A 28 0.64 -6.32 29.27
CA LEU A 28 1.30 -6.23 27.96
C LEU A 28 0.38 -5.55 26.93
N ILE A 29 -0.89 -5.97 26.87
CA ILE A 29 -1.88 -5.39 25.97
C ILE A 29 -2.09 -3.90 26.27
N THR A 30 -2.31 -3.52 27.53
CA THR A 30 -2.65 -2.14 27.91
C THR A 30 -1.47 -1.17 27.84
N ASP A 31 -0.27 -1.62 28.22
CA ASP A 31 0.96 -0.84 28.06
C ASP A 31 1.33 -0.70 26.57
N GLY A 32 1.21 -1.78 25.79
CA GLY A 32 1.44 -1.75 24.34
C GLY A 32 0.40 -0.91 23.59
N LEU A 33 -0.87 -0.95 23.98
CA LEU A 33 -1.93 -0.08 23.43
C LEU A 33 -1.62 1.41 23.66
N SER A 34 -1.07 1.74 24.83
CA SER A 34 -0.58 3.09 25.13
C SER A 34 0.60 3.47 24.21
N ALA A 35 1.52 2.54 23.96
CA ALA A 35 2.64 2.73 23.04
C ALA A 35 2.18 2.90 21.58
N VAL A 36 1.18 2.13 21.12
CA VAL A 36 0.58 2.26 19.79
C VAL A 36 -0.02 3.66 19.63
N LYS A 37 -0.85 4.11 20.57
CA LYS A 37 -1.45 5.45 20.56
C LYS A 37 -0.39 6.56 20.56
N ALA A 38 0.67 6.41 21.36
CA ALA A 38 1.75 7.39 21.42
C ALA A 38 2.59 7.44 20.14
N ALA A 39 2.92 6.27 19.57
CA ALA A 39 3.65 6.18 18.31
C ALA A 39 2.81 6.74 17.14
N ASN A 40 1.49 6.47 17.14
CA ASN A 40 0.59 7.01 16.11
C ASN A 40 0.51 8.53 16.17
N LYS A 41 0.39 9.12 17.37
CA LYS A 41 0.44 10.58 17.57
C LYS A 41 1.76 11.21 17.12
N ARG A 42 2.87 10.46 17.15
CA ARG A 42 4.19 10.89 16.66
C ARG A 42 4.41 10.55 15.18
N GLN A 43 3.40 10.03 14.49
CA GLN A 43 3.45 9.56 13.10
C GLN A 43 4.55 8.50 12.86
N ASN A 44 4.89 7.73 13.90
CA ASN A 44 5.80 6.59 13.79
C ASN A 44 4.99 5.31 13.56
N TYR A 45 4.43 5.19 12.36
CA TYR A 45 3.51 4.09 12.02
C TYR A 45 4.18 2.72 12.03
N LEU A 46 5.48 2.62 11.72
CA LEU A 46 6.21 1.35 11.81
C LEU A 46 6.24 0.84 13.25
N ALA A 47 6.68 1.68 14.19
CA ALA A 47 6.68 1.32 15.60
C ALA A 47 5.26 1.02 16.11
N ALA A 48 4.26 1.79 15.68
CA ALA A 48 2.87 1.56 16.03
C ALA A 48 2.36 0.20 15.54
N ARG A 49 2.62 -0.18 14.28
CA ARG A 49 2.23 -1.49 13.71
C ARG A 49 2.94 -2.66 14.38
N LEU A 50 4.23 -2.50 14.71
CA LEU A 50 4.99 -3.54 15.42
C LEU A 50 4.40 -3.81 16.81
N ASN A 51 4.11 -2.75 17.58
CA ASN A 51 3.46 -2.88 18.89
C ASN A 51 2.04 -3.43 18.76
N LEU A 52 1.27 -2.96 17.77
CA LEU A 52 -0.09 -3.43 17.51
C LEU A 52 -0.11 -4.94 17.22
N GLY A 53 0.80 -5.42 16.36
CA GLY A 53 0.92 -6.85 16.07
C GLY A 53 1.18 -7.69 17.33
N GLY A 54 2.09 -7.24 18.20
CA GLY A 54 2.40 -7.93 19.45
C GLY A 54 1.24 -8.00 20.42
N ILE A 55 0.53 -6.88 20.67
CA ILE A 55 -0.60 -6.88 21.61
C ILE A 55 -1.83 -7.62 21.06
N LEU A 56 -2.05 -7.60 19.74
CA LEU A 56 -3.14 -8.35 19.12
C LEU A 56 -2.93 -9.84 19.28
N HIS A 57 -1.70 -10.32 19.13
CA HIS A 57 -1.35 -11.71 19.37
C HIS A 57 -1.74 -12.14 20.80
N THR A 58 -1.25 -11.43 21.81
CA THR A 58 -1.59 -11.73 23.22
C THR A 58 -3.09 -11.64 23.52
N LEU A 59 -3.81 -10.69 22.91
CA LEU A 59 -5.26 -10.56 23.06
C LEU A 59 -6.02 -11.74 22.44
N GLN A 60 -5.55 -12.26 21.30
CA GLN A 60 -6.16 -13.40 20.62
C GLN A 60 -5.91 -14.69 21.41
N ASP A 61 -4.68 -14.89 21.88
CA ASP A 61 -4.28 -16.03 22.72
C ASP A 61 -5.05 -16.09 24.05
N PHE A 62 -5.51 -14.96 24.59
CA PHE A 62 -6.43 -14.98 25.72
C PHE A 62 -7.68 -15.83 25.45
N TYR A 63 -8.28 -15.73 24.27
CA TYR A 63 -9.47 -16.52 23.92
C TYR A 63 -9.12 -17.95 23.53
N SER A 64 -7.93 -18.18 22.98
CA SER A 64 -7.47 -19.52 22.59
C SER A 64 -6.99 -20.36 23.77
N HIS A 65 -6.30 -19.76 24.75
CA HIS A 65 -5.57 -20.49 25.79
C HIS A 65 -6.18 -20.36 27.20
N SER A 66 -7.13 -19.44 27.41
CA SER A 66 -7.91 -19.38 28.66
C SER A 66 -9.22 -20.15 28.57
N ASN A 67 -9.91 -20.33 29.69
CA ASN A 67 -11.25 -20.92 29.74
C ASN A 67 -12.41 -19.93 29.47
N TRP A 68 -12.14 -18.74 28.90
CA TRP A 68 -13.17 -17.70 28.71
C TRP A 68 -14.41 -18.19 27.96
N VAL A 69 -14.20 -19.01 26.92
CA VAL A 69 -15.29 -19.59 26.10
C VAL A 69 -16.07 -20.64 26.89
N GLU A 70 -15.36 -21.49 27.65
CA GLU A 70 -15.89 -22.57 28.47
C GLU A 70 -16.75 -22.05 29.64
N LEU A 71 -16.46 -20.84 30.13
CA LEU A 71 -17.31 -20.11 31.08
C LEU A 71 -18.64 -19.64 30.48
N GLY A 72 -18.88 -19.89 29.19
CA GLY A 72 -20.13 -19.56 28.49
C GLY A 72 -20.19 -18.11 28.01
N ASN A 73 -19.09 -17.36 28.09
CA ASN A 73 -19.06 -15.96 27.64
C ASN A 73 -19.27 -15.86 26.12
N LYS A 74 -20.21 -15.03 25.71
CA LYS A 74 -20.52 -14.76 24.29
C LYS A 74 -20.03 -13.39 23.80
N PHE A 75 -19.36 -12.64 24.67
CA PHE A 75 -18.80 -11.33 24.34
C PHE A 75 -17.34 -11.23 24.80
N PRO A 76 -16.54 -10.36 24.14
CA PRO A 76 -15.18 -10.07 24.57
C PRO A 76 -15.09 -9.57 26.01
N ASN A 77 -14.01 -9.93 26.69
CA ASN A 77 -13.67 -9.31 27.96
C ASN A 77 -13.08 -7.91 27.72
N ILE A 78 -13.94 -6.88 27.73
CA ILE A 78 -13.53 -5.49 27.52
C ILE A 78 -12.44 -5.02 28.51
N ASN A 79 -12.32 -5.68 29.68
CA ASN A 79 -11.30 -5.32 30.65
C ASN A 79 -9.90 -5.71 30.19
N MET A 80 -9.74 -6.62 29.22
CA MET A 80 -8.42 -6.97 28.64
C MET A 80 -7.72 -5.76 28.01
N ILE A 81 -8.47 -4.77 27.53
CA ILE A 81 -7.93 -3.55 26.91
C ILE A 81 -8.01 -2.32 27.80
N ARG A 82 -8.49 -2.46 29.04
CA ARG A 82 -8.62 -1.35 30.02
C ARG A 82 -7.55 -1.45 31.09
N LYS A 83 -6.71 -0.43 31.18
CA LYS A 83 -5.62 -0.38 32.16
C LYS A 83 -6.16 -0.50 33.58
N ASN A 84 -5.56 -1.40 34.37
CA ASN A 84 -5.91 -1.70 35.76
C ASN A 84 -7.35 -2.22 35.98
N ALA A 85 -8.06 -2.62 34.93
CA ALA A 85 -9.40 -3.20 35.09
C ALA A 85 -9.31 -4.65 35.57
N ASN A 86 -10.27 -5.10 36.38
CA ASN A 86 -10.33 -6.49 36.81
C ASN A 86 -10.85 -7.38 35.67
N ILE A 87 -10.03 -8.31 35.18
CA ILE A 87 -10.40 -9.24 34.09
C ILE A 87 -11.23 -10.44 34.56
N GLY A 88 -11.32 -10.67 35.87
CA GLY A 88 -12.02 -11.81 36.46
C GLY A 88 -11.22 -12.42 37.60
N LYS A 89 -11.84 -13.37 38.32
CA LYS A 89 -11.18 -14.10 39.39
C LYS A 89 -10.29 -15.18 38.77
N ILE A 90 -8.98 -15.08 38.93
CA ILE A 90 -8.03 -16.07 38.39
C ILE A 90 -7.79 -17.16 39.42
N ALA A 91 -7.68 -18.41 38.97
CA ALA A 91 -7.37 -19.54 39.81
C ALA A 91 -5.98 -19.37 40.45
N ALA A 92 -5.89 -19.60 41.76
CA ALA A 92 -4.59 -19.61 42.43
C ALA A 92 -3.77 -20.82 41.95
N LYS A 93 -2.45 -20.72 41.98
CA LYS A 93 -1.53 -21.81 41.57
C LYS A 93 -1.82 -23.15 42.27
N THR A 94 -2.39 -23.11 43.48
CA THR A 94 -2.75 -24.29 44.29
C THR A 94 -4.16 -24.82 44.04
N THR A 95 -5.01 -24.07 43.32
CA THR A 95 -6.38 -24.48 43.00
C THR A 95 -6.33 -25.44 41.82
N ALA A 96 -6.78 -26.68 42.01
CA ALA A 96 -6.98 -27.61 40.90
C ALA A 96 -8.03 -27.05 39.93
N THR A 97 -7.74 -27.07 38.63
CA THR A 97 -8.61 -26.53 37.59
C THR A 97 -9.02 -27.55 36.54
N CYS A 98 -8.25 -28.63 36.38
CA CYS A 98 -8.56 -29.68 35.42
C CYS A 98 -8.53 -31.10 36.00
N ARG A 99 -9.29 -31.97 35.35
CA ARG A 99 -9.12 -33.43 35.31
C ARG A 99 -8.60 -33.85 33.94
N SER A 100 -8.15 -35.09 33.83
CA SER A 100 -7.66 -35.63 32.56
C SER A 100 -8.77 -35.72 31.52
N CYS A 101 -8.44 -35.39 30.27
CA CYS A 101 -9.35 -35.59 29.13
C CYS A 101 -9.68 -37.07 28.94
N ASN A 102 -10.85 -37.34 28.34
CA ASN A 102 -11.30 -38.70 28.05
C ASN A 102 -10.91 -39.07 26.60
N GLY A 103 -9.76 -39.73 26.45
CA GLY A 103 -9.16 -39.91 25.12
C GLY A 103 -8.73 -38.56 24.56
N ASP A 104 -9.11 -38.28 23.31
CA ASP A 104 -8.82 -37.02 22.62
C ASP A 104 -9.88 -35.94 22.86
N ASP A 105 -10.96 -36.26 23.59
CA ASP A 105 -12.03 -35.30 23.93
C ASP A 105 -11.76 -34.62 25.29
N CYS A 106 -11.55 -33.31 25.26
CA CYS A 106 -11.39 -32.48 26.45
C CYS A 106 -12.65 -31.68 26.84
N SER A 107 -13.83 -32.01 26.30
CA SER A 107 -15.08 -31.28 26.55
C SER A 107 -15.49 -31.11 28.02
N ASN A 108 -15.00 -31.98 28.91
CA ASN A 108 -15.29 -31.99 30.34
C ASN A 108 -14.03 -32.00 31.21
N ASN A 109 -12.91 -31.46 30.71
CA ASN A 109 -11.65 -31.47 31.47
C ASN A 109 -11.61 -30.38 32.57
N ILE A 110 -12.28 -29.23 32.39
CA ILE A 110 -12.33 -28.16 33.39
C ILE A 110 -13.28 -28.57 34.53
N LEU A 111 -12.84 -28.41 35.77
CA LEU A 111 -13.65 -28.78 36.95
C LEU A 111 -14.90 -27.91 37.08
N GLU A 112 -16.00 -28.52 37.50
CA GLU A 112 -17.32 -27.88 37.56
C GLU A 112 -17.32 -26.70 38.55
N ASP A 113 -16.57 -26.79 39.66
CA ASP A 113 -16.42 -25.70 40.63
C ASP A 113 -15.71 -24.46 40.06
N ILE A 114 -14.83 -24.63 39.06
CA ILE A 114 -14.17 -23.53 38.35
C ILE A 114 -15.18 -22.82 37.46
N ILE A 115 -15.99 -23.59 36.73
CA ILE A 115 -17.06 -23.05 35.86
C ILE A 115 -18.13 -22.36 36.71
N ALA A 116 -18.66 -23.03 37.74
CA ALA A 116 -19.68 -22.49 38.63
C ALA A 116 -19.19 -21.27 39.41
N GLY A 117 -17.91 -21.24 39.77
CA GLY A 117 -17.26 -20.11 40.45
C GLY A 117 -16.88 -18.95 39.52
N ASN A 118 -17.10 -19.07 38.20
CA ASN A 118 -16.65 -18.13 37.18
C ASN A 118 -15.15 -17.77 37.32
N ILE A 119 -14.32 -18.80 37.53
CA ILE A 119 -12.89 -18.65 37.78
C ILE A 119 -12.12 -18.84 36.47
N LEU A 120 -11.26 -17.88 36.14
CA LEU A 120 -10.37 -17.94 34.99
C LEU A 120 -9.18 -18.87 35.27
N THR A 121 -8.86 -19.69 34.29
CA THR A 121 -7.64 -20.53 34.23
C THR A 121 -7.15 -20.58 32.78
N SER A 122 -5.91 -21.03 32.58
CA SER A 122 -5.32 -21.21 31.26
C SER A 122 -4.48 -22.48 31.20
N GLY A 123 -4.07 -22.85 29.99
CA GLY A 123 -3.10 -23.92 29.80
C GLY A 123 -1.70 -23.57 30.32
N TYR A 124 -1.03 -24.55 30.92
CA TYR A 124 0.39 -24.47 31.25
C TYR A 124 1.24 -25.03 30.12
N PHE A 125 2.21 -24.25 29.62
CA PHE A 125 3.04 -24.65 28.47
C PHE A 125 4.49 -24.89 28.90
N VAL A 126 4.99 -26.11 28.70
CA VAL A 126 6.36 -26.48 29.06
C VAL A 126 7.03 -27.24 27.92
N VAL A 127 8.23 -26.83 27.53
CA VAL A 127 9.02 -27.49 26.48
C VAL A 127 10.18 -28.27 27.09
N TRP A 128 10.37 -29.54 26.72
CA TRP A 128 11.50 -30.35 27.22
C TRP A 128 12.81 -29.96 26.50
N PRO A 129 13.97 -29.83 27.20
CA PRO A 129 14.25 -30.09 28.61
C PRO A 129 14.20 -28.83 29.50
N LEU A 130 13.57 -27.75 29.05
CA LEU A 130 13.58 -26.47 29.75
C LEU A 130 12.77 -26.51 31.05
N SER A 131 13.19 -25.69 32.03
CA SER A 131 12.63 -25.68 33.37
C SER A 131 11.21 -25.08 33.39
N GLY A 132 10.23 -25.91 33.73
CA GLY A 132 8.86 -25.53 34.06
C GLY A 132 8.10 -26.74 34.57
N ASN A 133 7.30 -26.60 35.61
CA ASN A 133 6.43 -27.68 36.09
C ASN A 133 5.00 -27.16 36.13
N LYS A 134 4.12 -27.79 35.35
CA LYS A 134 2.68 -27.66 35.50
C LYS A 134 2.29 -28.03 36.94
N PRO A 135 1.68 -27.11 37.71
CA PRO A 135 1.26 -27.41 39.08
C PRO A 135 0.23 -28.54 39.13
N LYS A 136 0.19 -29.26 40.26
CA LYS A 136 -0.74 -30.38 40.43
C LYS A 136 -2.19 -29.92 40.26
N GLY A 137 -2.93 -30.62 39.41
CA GLY A 137 -4.34 -30.32 39.15
C GLY A 137 -4.58 -29.19 38.13
N LYS A 138 -3.52 -28.61 37.54
CA LYS A 138 -3.66 -27.60 36.49
C LYS A 138 -3.76 -28.23 35.11
N CYS A 139 -4.41 -27.49 34.22
CA CYS A 139 -4.54 -27.83 32.82
C CYS A 139 -3.20 -27.61 32.10
N SER A 140 -2.80 -28.50 31.20
CA SER A 140 -1.72 -28.20 30.28
C SER A 140 -2.24 -27.27 29.18
N HIS A 141 -1.35 -26.72 28.37
CA HIS A 141 -1.74 -26.10 27.11
C HIS A 141 -2.22 -27.16 26.13
N GLY A 142 -1.49 -28.27 26.05
CA GLY A 142 -1.70 -29.31 25.06
C GLY A 142 -0.92 -29.05 23.77
N GLY A 143 -1.10 -29.92 22.79
CA GLY A 143 -0.37 -29.89 21.53
C GLY A 143 1.00 -30.57 21.59
N PHE A 144 1.63 -30.70 20.42
CA PHE A 144 2.85 -31.50 20.24
C PHE A 144 4.05 -30.96 21.03
N PHE A 145 4.17 -29.64 21.17
CA PHE A 145 5.31 -29.02 21.84
C PHE A 145 5.19 -28.93 23.37
N ASP A 146 4.00 -29.17 23.94
CA ASP A 146 3.79 -29.16 25.37
C ASP A 146 4.13 -30.51 26.00
N ALA A 147 5.26 -30.57 26.68
CA ALA A 147 5.75 -31.74 27.40
C ALA A 147 4.83 -32.16 28.57
N THR A 148 3.95 -31.27 29.05
CA THR A 148 3.04 -31.56 30.16
C THR A 148 1.68 -32.09 29.72
N SER A 149 1.41 -32.12 28.42
CA SER A 149 0.16 -32.65 27.82
C SER A 149 -0.14 -34.11 28.21
N SER A 150 0.90 -34.92 28.45
CA SER A 150 0.79 -36.32 28.88
C SER A 150 0.86 -36.53 30.41
N VAL A 151 1.09 -35.44 31.16
CA VAL A 151 1.19 -35.46 32.64
C VAL A 151 -0.19 -35.20 33.23
N GLU A 152 -0.59 -35.95 34.25
CA GLU A 152 -1.89 -35.76 34.92
C GLU A 152 -2.01 -34.34 35.56
N PRO A 153 -3.12 -33.61 35.35
CA PRO A 153 -4.26 -33.89 34.45
C PRO A 153 -3.88 -33.83 32.95
N LYS A 154 -4.12 -34.91 32.20
CA LYS A 154 -3.76 -35.07 30.78
C LYS A 154 -4.63 -34.25 29.84
N GLY A 155 -4.08 -33.92 28.68
CA GLY A 155 -4.65 -33.01 27.70
C GLY A 155 -4.36 -31.56 28.06
N GLY A 156 -5.14 -30.61 27.54
CA GLY A 156 -4.93 -29.19 27.80
C GLY A 156 -6.11 -28.31 27.44
N ILE A 157 -5.95 -27.00 27.65
CA ILE A 157 -6.90 -25.96 27.21
C ILE A 157 -6.22 -25.15 26.12
N ASN A 158 -6.47 -25.53 24.86
CA ASN A 158 -6.09 -24.73 23.69
C ASN A 158 -7.11 -24.87 22.55
N LYS A 159 -7.34 -23.78 21.84
CA LYS A 159 -8.33 -23.63 20.75
C LYS A 159 -7.68 -23.14 19.47
N ASP A 160 -6.39 -23.41 19.27
CA ASP A 160 -5.59 -22.85 18.18
C ASP A 160 -6.03 -23.40 16.81
N SER A 161 -6.54 -24.63 16.81
CA SER A 161 -7.06 -25.32 15.64
C SER A 161 -8.25 -26.23 16.00
N TYR A 162 -8.97 -26.71 14.99
CA TYR A 162 -10.02 -27.72 15.17
C TYR A 162 -9.53 -29.04 15.76
N THR A 163 -8.23 -29.34 15.66
CA THR A 163 -7.60 -30.57 16.18
C THR A 163 -6.93 -30.39 17.54
N SER A 164 -6.97 -29.17 18.09
CA SER A 164 -6.47 -28.86 19.42
C SER A 164 -7.32 -29.51 20.51
N SER A 165 -6.82 -29.55 21.75
CA SER A 165 -7.50 -30.20 22.88
C SER A 165 -8.95 -29.71 23.04
N HIS A 166 -9.17 -28.39 22.89
CA HIS A 166 -10.48 -27.75 22.92
C HIS A 166 -10.90 -27.26 21.52
N GLY A 167 -10.44 -27.90 20.45
CA GLY A 167 -10.68 -27.48 19.07
C GLY A 167 -12.15 -27.44 18.67
N TYR A 168 -13.03 -28.13 19.40
CA TYR A 168 -14.49 -28.03 19.24
C TYR A 168 -15.04 -26.62 19.55
N LEU A 169 -14.27 -25.76 20.25
CA LEU A 169 -14.58 -24.35 20.52
C LEU A 169 -13.71 -23.38 19.70
N HIS A 170 -12.93 -23.88 18.74
CA HIS A 170 -12.03 -23.04 17.94
C HIS A 170 -12.78 -21.89 17.26
N ARG A 171 -13.96 -22.17 16.69
CA ARG A 171 -14.75 -21.16 16.00
C ARG A 171 -15.23 -20.07 16.96
N GLU A 172 -15.79 -20.43 18.10
CA GLU A 172 -16.26 -19.49 19.12
C GLU A 172 -15.11 -18.64 19.67
N ALA A 173 -13.93 -19.24 19.91
CA ALA A 173 -12.74 -18.52 20.33
C ALA A 173 -12.30 -17.50 19.27
N ALA A 174 -12.25 -17.92 18.00
CA ALA A 174 -11.90 -17.06 16.88
C ALA A 174 -12.88 -15.88 16.72
N GLU A 175 -14.19 -16.13 16.82
CA GLU A 175 -15.22 -15.08 16.73
C GLU A 175 -15.09 -14.04 17.87
N LEU A 176 -14.78 -14.48 19.10
CA LEU A 176 -14.49 -13.59 20.22
C LEU A 176 -13.18 -12.81 20.04
N ALA A 177 -12.14 -13.46 19.53
CA ALA A 177 -10.85 -12.85 19.24
C ALA A 177 -10.95 -11.76 18.15
N ILE A 178 -11.75 -12.01 17.10
CA ILE A 178 -12.11 -11.02 16.08
C ILE A 178 -12.84 -9.84 16.73
N SER A 179 -13.86 -10.11 17.53
CA SER A 179 -14.65 -9.06 18.21
C SER A 179 -13.80 -8.22 19.16
N ALA A 180 -12.88 -8.83 19.91
CA ALA A 180 -11.96 -8.15 20.81
C ALA A 180 -10.93 -7.32 20.03
N THR A 181 -10.41 -7.85 18.93
CA THR A 181 -9.52 -7.13 18.01
C THR A 181 -10.21 -5.87 17.48
N SER A 182 -11.47 -5.98 17.04
CA SER A 182 -12.26 -4.83 16.60
C SER A 182 -12.43 -3.78 17.70
N GLN A 183 -12.74 -4.18 18.94
CA GLN A 183 -12.84 -3.25 20.07
C GLN A 183 -11.52 -2.51 20.35
N LEU A 184 -10.38 -3.20 20.26
CA LEU A 184 -9.07 -2.59 20.43
C LEU A 184 -8.77 -1.59 19.30
N LEU A 185 -9.08 -1.94 18.05
CA LEU A 185 -8.89 -1.05 16.91
C LEU A 185 -9.78 0.20 16.99
N GLU A 186 -11.04 0.06 17.41
CA GLU A 186 -11.95 1.19 17.64
C GLU A 186 -11.46 2.10 18.77
N ASP A 187 -10.87 1.55 19.83
CA ASP A 187 -10.25 2.35 20.90
C ASP A 187 -9.02 3.14 20.41
N ILE A 188 -8.23 2.59 19.49
CA ILE A 188 -7.15 3.34 18.83
C ILE A 188 -7.74 4.44 17.94
N ARG A 189 -8.70 4.09 17.09
CA ARG A 189 -9.37 5.01 16.17
C ARG A 189 -9.98 6.20 16.91
N GLY A 190 -10.74 5.95 17.97
CA GLY A 190 -11.33 7.00 18.80
C GLY A 190 -10.30 7.88 19.51
N ALA A 191 -9.11 7.36 19.82
CA ALA A 191 -8.06 8.12 20.49
C ALA A 191 -7.16 8.94 19.54
N THR A 192 -7.09 8.58 18.27
CA THR A 192 -6.20 9.21 17.29
C THR A 192 -6.91 9.98 16.20
N GLY A 193 -8.19 9.70 15.95
CA GLY A 193 -8.93 10.20 14.80
C GLY A 193 -8.80 9.28 13.57
N ASP A 194 -9.73 9.42 12.64
CA ASP A 194 -9.85 8.57 11.45
C ASP A 194 -8.62 8.64 10.55
N ARG A 195 -8.07 9.85 10.36
CA ARG A 195 -6.93 10.08 9.47
C ARG A 195 -5.68 9.35 9.96
N GLU A 196 -5.31 9.56 11.23
CA GLU A 196 -4.17 8.91 11.86
C GLU A 196 -4.37 7.40 11.98
N PHE A 197 -5.61 6.94 12.17
CA PHE A 197 -5.93 5.52 12.21
C PHE A 197 -5.75 4.85 10.83
N LEU A 198 -6.24 5.47 9.75
CA LEU A 198 -6.05 4.93 8.40
C LEU A 198 -4.57 4.86 8.01
N GLN A 199 -3.79 5.89 8.37
CA GLN A 199 -2.33 5.87 8.20
C GLN A 199 -1.67 4.75 9.00
N LEU A 200 -2.10 4.51 10.25
CA LEU A 200 -1.66 3.34 11.03
C LEU A 200 -1.97 2.03 10.31
N MET A 201 -3.15 1.87 9.74
CA MET A 201 -3.54 0.66 9.01
C MET A 201 -2.84 0.52 7.65
N GLY A 202 -2.13 1.56 7.19
CA GLY A 202 -1.54 1.59 5.86
C GLY A 202 -2.59 1.58 4.75
N ILE A 203 -3.82 1.97 5.09
CA ILE A 203 -4.91 2.13 4.15
C ILE A 203 -4.82 3.55 3.62
N SER A 204 -4.42 3.65 2.37
CA SER A 204 -4.33 4.93 1.68
C SER A 204 -5.51 5.14 0.73
N LYS A 205 -6.74 5.14 1.27
CA LYS A 205 -7.91 5.71 0.57
C LYS A 205 -7.98 7.20 0.85
N GLY A 206 -8.50 8.01 -0.06
CA GLY A 206 -8.71 9.42 0.30
C GLY A 206 -7.43 10.23 0.39
N SER A 207 -7.59 11.43 0.91
CA SER A 207 -6.68 12.29 1.68
C SER A 207 -5.42 11.68 2.34
N SER A 208 -5.27 10.38 2.50
CA SER A 208 -4.10 9.74 3.14
C SER A 208 -2.78 9.77 2.32
N LYS A 209 -2.82 10.09 1.02
CA LYS A 209 -1.61 10.27 0.19
C LYS A 209 -0.89 11.57 0.55
N ALA A 210 0.44 11.54 0.64
CA ALA A 210 1.20 12.77 0.82
C ALA A 210 1.32 13.52 -0.51
N LEU A 211 1.20 14.86 -0.48
CA LEU A 211 1.62 15.73 -1.58
C LEU A 211 3.10 16.07 -1.36
N CYS A 212 3.98 15.46 -2.14
CA CYS A 212 5.43 15.57 -1.95
C CYS A 212 6.11 16.23 -3.15
N PHE A 213 6.82 17.34 -2.92
CA PHE A 213 7.62 18.03 -3.92
C PHE A 213 9.12 17.92 -3.63
N VAL A 214 9.88 17.56 -4.65
CA VAL A 214 11.34 17.50 -4.63
C VAL A 214 11.85 18.52 -5.63
N VAL A 215 12.47 19.60 -5.18
CA VAL A 215 12.67 20.80 -6.00
C VAL A 215 14.13 21.18 -6.06
N ASP A 216 14.68 21.22 -7.26
CA ASP A 216 15.99 21.81 -7.55
C ASP A 216 15.98 23.31 -7.22
N THR A 217 16.98 23.77 -6.48
CA THR A 217 17.11 25.16 -5.98
C THR A 217 18.28 25.91 -6.58
N THR A 218 18.85 25.40 -7.65
CA THR A 218 19.97 26.03 -8.37
C THR A 218 19.54 27.31 -9.07
N ARG A 219 20.53 28.11 -9.49
CA ARG A 219 20.31 29.45 -10.06
C ARG A 219 19.41 29.43 -11.30
N SER A 220 19.49 28.37 -12.10
CA SER A 220 18.69 28.20 -13.32
C SER A 220 17.20 27.98 -13.04
N MET A 221 16.85 27.48 -11.85
CA MET A 221 15.48 27.12 -11.45
C MET A 221 14.58 28.31 -11.07
N GLY A 222 15.03 29.56 -11.22
CA GLY A 222 14.27 30.74 -10.78
C GLY A 222 12.83 30.81 -11.33
N ASP A 223 12.66 30.64 -12.64
CA ASP A 223 11.34 30.64 -13.29
C ASP A 223 10.53 29.38 -12.94
N ASP A 224 11.21 28.24 -12.83
CA ASP A 224 10.61 26.95 -12.50
C ASP A 224 10.06 26.94 -11.06
N ILE A 225 10.81 27.47 -10.09
CA ILE A 225 10.37 27.65 -8.70
C ILE A 225 9.16 28.58 -8.63
N ALA A 226 9.11 29.64 -9.45
CA ALA A 226 7.93 30.50 -9.52
C ALA A 226 6.70 29.72 -10.01
N ALA A 227 6.86 28.87 -11.03
CA ALA A 227 5.79 27.98 -11.51
C ALA A 227 5.37 26.94 -10.43
N VAL A 228 6.34 26.34 -9.73
CA VAL A 228 6.08 25.42 -8.61
C VAL A 228 5.24 26.11 -7.56
N ARG A 229 5.60 27.32 -7.12
CA ARG A 229 4.82 28.09 -6.14
C ARG A 229 3.37 28.28 -6.56
N THR A 230 3.14 28.73 -7.79
CA THR A 230 1.78 28.97 -8.31
C THR A 230 0.95 27.68 -8.35
N VAL A 231 1.53 26.59 -8.87
CA VAL A 231 0.82 25.31 -8.99
C VAL A 231 0.56 24.70 -7.62
N THR A 232 1.52 24.78 -6.70
CA THR A 232 1.35 24.31 -5.32
C THR A 232 0.16 24.96 -4.64
N SER A 233 0.09 26.30 -4.69
CA SER A 233 -1.03 27.03 -4.10
C SER A 233 -2.36 26.63 -4.74
N LYS A 234 -2.42 26.52 -6.08
CA LYS A 234 -3.63 26.09 -6.78
C LYS A 234 -4.11 24.71 -6.35
N ILE A 235 -3.20 23.74 -6.21
CA ILE A 235 -3.53 22.38 -5.76
C ILE A 235 -4.10 22.42 -4.36
N ILE A 236 -3.39 23.07 -3.43
CA ILE A 236 -3.81 23.17 -2.02
C ILE A 236 -5.18 23.84 -1.93
N ASP A 237 -5.36 24.98 -2.59
CA ASP A 237 -6.61 25.75 -2.57
C ASP A 237 -7.80 24.96 -3.14
N SER A 238 -7.54 24.06 -4.11
CA SER A 238 -8.58 23.20 -4.70
C SER A 238 -8.95 21.98 -3.86
N LYS A 239 -8.09 21.58 -2.90
CA LYS A 239 -8.22 20.31 -2.17
C LYS A 239 -8.48 20.47 -0.69
N VAL A 240 -8.02 21.55 -0.06
CA VAL A 240 -8.25 21.79 1.38
C VAL A 240 -9.75 21.81 1.65
N GLY A 241 -10.18 21.05 2.67
CA GLY A 241 -11.57 20.90 3.03
C GLY A 241 -12.38 19.94 2.15
N THR A 242 -11.78 19.26 1.18
CA THR A 242 -12.41 18.19 0.40
C THR A 242 -11.88 16.81 0.79
N GLU A 243 -12.48 15.73 0.30
CA GLU A 243 -12.00 14.35 0.51
C GLU A 243 -10.59 14.11 -0.08
N ASP A 244 -10.16 14.98 -0.99
CA ASP A 244 -8.87 14.95 -1.67
C ASP A 244 -7.76 15.76 -0.94
N GLU A 245 -8.05 16.38 0.20
CA GLU A 245 -7.06 17.12 0.99
C GLU A 245 -5.86 16.23 1.37
N PRO A 246 -4.62 16.55 0.99
CA PRO A 246 -3.46 15.77 1.41
C PRO A 246 -3.30 15.72 2.93
N SER A 247 -3.15 14.52 3.49
CA SER A 247 -2.97 14.29 4.93
C SER A 247 -1.57 14.67 5.39
N LEU A 248 -0.64 14.82 4.45
CA LEU A 248 0.73 15.21 4.71
C LEU A 248 1.26 15.96 3.50
N TYR A 249 1.95 17.06 3.76
CA TYR A 249 2.67 17.83 2.76
C TYR A 249 4.16 17.70 3.03
N ILE A 250 4.94 17.41 1.99
CA ILE A 250 6.39 17.20 2.07
C ILE A 250 7.09 18.05 1.02
N LEU A 251 8.16 18.74 1.42
CA LEU A 251 9.08 19.45 0.53
C LEU A 251 10.51 19.01 0.82
N VAL A 252 11.23 18.63 -0.23
CA VAL A 252 12.67 18.37 -0.19
C VAL A 252 13.36 19.24 -1.26
N PRO A 253 13.98 20.37 -0.87
CA PRO A 253 14.83 21.10 -1.80
C PRO A 253 16.12 20.32 -2.04
N PHE A 254 16.74 20.47 -3.21
CA PHE A 254 18.09 19.98 -3.47
C PHE A 254 18.89 20.96 -4.34
N ASN A 255 20.21 20.82 -4.32
CA ASN A 255 21.19 21.62 -5.04
C ASN A 255 22.48 20.77 -5.19
N ASP A 256 23.57 21.40 -5.62
CA ASP A 256 24.93 20.85 -5.59
C ASP A 256 25.83 21.82 -4.79
N PRO A 257 26.50 21.36 -3.71
CA PRO A 257 26.64 19.98 -3.24
C PRO A 257 25.59 19.50 -2.22
N ASP A 258 24.65 20.36 -1.82
CA ASP A 258 23.76 20.11 -0.69
C ASP A 258 22.35 19.65 -1.12
N PHE A 259 21.71 18.82 -0.31
CA PHE A 259 20.30 18.44 -0.49
C PHE A 259 19.56 18.38 0.85
N GLY A 260 18.24 18.56 0.79
CA GLY A 260 17.38 18.69 1.97
C GLY A 260 17.46 20.07 2.63
N PRO A 261 16.93 20.23 3.85
CA PRO A 261 16.34 19.18 4.69
C PRO A 261 14.95 18.74 4.21
N LEU A 262 14.47 17.60 4.71
CA LEU A 262 13.07 17.19 4.55
C LEU A 262 12.17 18.04 5.45
N MET A 263 11.29 18.81 4.84
CA MET A 263 10.25 19.56 5.52
C MET A 263 8.92 18.81 5.38
N LYS A 264 8.23 18.57 6.50
CA LYS A 264 6.91 17.92 6.51
C LYS A 264 5.94 18.65 7.41
N THR A 265 4.67 18.69 7.03
CA THR A 265 3.60 19.31 7.82
C THR A 265 2.26 18.72 7.41
N THR A 266 1.28 18.76 8.31
CA THR A 266 -0.12 18.46 8.00
C THR A 266 -0.94 19.73 7.79
N ASP A 267 -0.33 20.90 7.94
CA ASP A 267 -0.96 22.21 7.79
C ASP A 267 -0.61 22.81 6.41
N ALA A 268 -1.65 23.07 5.62
CA ALA A 268 -1.58 23.61 4.28
C ALA A 268 -0.91 24.99 4.20
N GLU A 269 -1.16 25.88 5.16
CA GLU A 269 -0.58 27.23 5.17
C GLU A 269 0.90 27.21 5.57
N VAL A 270 1.27 26.32 6.50
CA VAL A 270 2.69 26.06 6.81
C VAL A 270 3.41 25.56 5.56
N PHE A 271 2.80 24.65 4.79
CA PHE A 271 3.42 24.13 3.57
C PHE A 271 3.55 25.19 2.47
N LYS A 272 2.53 26.04 2.26
CA LYS A 272 2.64 27.22 1.39
C LYS A 272 3.80 28.11 1.83
N GLY A 273 4.00 28.28 3.14
CA GLY A 273 5.15 28.97 3.72
C GLY A 273 6.49 28.37 3.28
N TYR A 274 6.65 27.05 3.37
CA TYR A 274 7.85 26.35 2.91
C TYR A 274 8.12 26.58 1.43
N ILE A 275 7.10 26.43 0.58
CA ILE A 275 7.21 26.60 -0.88
C ILE A 275 7.54 28.05 -1.27
N ASN A 276 6.92 29.02 -0.60
CA ASN A 276 7.21 30.44 -0.82
C ASN A 276 8.60 30.85 -0.32
N SER A 277 9.22 30.07 0.56
CA SER A 277 10.58 30.31 1.05
C SER A 277 11.68 29.83 0.11
N LEU A 278 11.37 28.94 -0.84
CA LEU A 278 12.34 28.42 -1.82
C LEU A 278 13.02 29.56 -2.59
N ARG A 279 14.33 29.53 -2.75
CA ARG A 279 15.06 30.51 -3.58
C ARG A 279 15.99 29.78 -4.51
N ALA A 280 16.13 30.31 -5.73
CA ALA A 280 17.20 29.90 -6.64
C ALA A 280 18.51 30.58 -6.22
N TYR A 281 19.58 29.81 -6.03
CA TYR A 281 20.92 30.32 -5.69
C TYR A 281 22.02 29.52 -6.37
N GLU A 282 23.27 29.97 -6.24
CA GLU A 282 24.41 29.29 -6.89
C GLU A 282 24.52 27.83 -6.47
N GLY A 283 24.75 26.96 -7.45
CA GLY A 283 25.18 25.58 -7.26
C GLY A 283 26.63 25.39 -7.68
N GLY A 284 27.13 24.16 -7.59
CA GLY A 284 28.48 23.77 -7.99
C GLY A 284 28.63 23.60 -9.50
N ASP A 285 28.73 22.35 -9.96
CA ASP A 285 28.74 22.04 -11.40
C ASP A 285 27.31 21.83 -11.94
N THR A 286 27.17 21.40 -13.20
CA THR A 286 25.85 21.31 -13.85
C THR A 286 24.99 20.13 -13.36
N PRO A 287 25.52 18.92 -13.10
CA PRO A 287 24.73 17.84 -12.52
C PRO A 287 24.38 18.09 -11.04
N GLU A 288 23.15 17.74 -10.64
CA GLU A 288 22.60 18.08 -9.31
C GLU A 288 22.30 16.83 -8.46
N MET A 289 22.13 16.98 -7.15
CA MET A 289 21.88 15.88 -6.20
C MET A 289 20.42 15.37 -6.18
N SER A 290 19.83 15.19 -7.37
CA SER A 290 18.40 14.92 -7.52
C SER A 290 17.99 13.56 -6.98
N LEU A 291 18.82 12.51 -7.08
CA LEU A 291 18.48 11.19 -6.54
C LEU A 291 18.59 11.12 -5.02
N SER A 292 19.50 11.89 -4.41
CA SER A 292 19.60 12.02 -2.96
C SER A 292 18.39 12.75 -2.38
N GLY A 293 17.95 13.83 -3.04
CA GLY A 293 16.69 14.50 -2.72
C GLY A 293 15.48 13.57 -2.83
N LEU A 294 15.41 12.77 -3.92
CA LEU A 294 14.35 11.80 -4.12
C LEU A 294 14.38 10.66 -3.09
N GLN A 295 15.56 10.15 -2.74
CA GLN A 295 15.72 9.13 -1.70
C GLN A 295 15.21 9.63 -0.35
N LEU A 296 15.54 10.87 0.01
CA LEU A 296 15.06 11.50 1.24
C LEU A 296 13.53 11.63 1.23
N ALA A 297 12.94 12.02 0.10
CA ALA A 297 11.49 12.09 -0.06
C ALA A 297 10.81 10.71 0.05
N LEU A 298 11.34 9.68 -0.62
CA LEU A 298 10.79 8.31 -0.57
C LEU A 298 10.84 7.72 0.84
N THR A 299 11.91 7.98 1.58
CA THR A 299 12.05 7.49 2.97
C THR A 299 11.19 8.24 3.98
N GLY A 300 10.88 9.52 3.72
CA GLY A 300 10.02 10.33 4.59
C GLY A 300 8.53 10.33 4.22
N SER A 301 8.16 9.82 3.05
CA SER A 301 6.78 9.76 2.56
C SER A 301 6.07 8.49 3.04
N PRO A 302 4.75 8.57 3.35
CA PRO A 302 3.93 7.38 3.52
C PRO A 302 3.97 6.48 2.26
N PRO A 303 3.82 5.15 2.41
CA PRO A 303 3.64 4.27 1.26
C PRO A 303 2.44 4.67 0.38
N ASN A 304 2.47 4.32 -0.90
CA ASN A 304 1.48 4.67 -1.94
C ASN A 304 1.31 6.18 -2.18
N SER A 305 2.26 7.01 -1.73
CA SER A 305 2.26 8.46 -2.01
C SER A 305 2.61 8.77 -3.46
N GLU A 306 2.48 10.04 -3.83
CA GLU A 306 2.90 10.57 -5.13
C GLU A 306 3.93 11.69 -4.92
N ILE A 307 5.03 11.60 -5.65
CA ILE A 307 6.16 12.55 -5.59
C ILE A 307 6.27 13.27 -6.93
N PHE A 308 6.47 14.59 -6.89
CA PHE A 308 6.78 15.40 -8.06
C PHE A 308 8.19 15.99 -7.91
N LEU A 309 9.09 15.59 -8.79
CA LEU A 309 10.46 16.07 -8.84
C LEU A 309 10.62 17.11 -9.96
N PHE A 310 11.15 18.28 -9.63
CA PHE A 310 11.39 19.38 -10.56
C PHE A 310 12.89 19.63 -10.72
N THR A 311 13.39 19.61 -11.95
CA THR A 311 14.81 19.89 -12.26
C THR A 311 15.00 20.35 -13.71
N ASP A 312 16.09 21.04 -13.97
CA ASP A 312 16.53 21.38 -15.33
C ASP A 312 17.93 20.86 -15.68
N ALA A 313 18.41 19.90 -14.87
CA ALA A 313 19.77 19.36 -14.90
C ALA A 313 19.84 17.81 -14.81
N PRO A 314 20.93 17.20 -15.32
CA PRO A 314 21.25 15.79 -15.07
C PRO A 314 21.45 15.50 -13.58
N ALA A 315 21.32 14.24 -13.17
CA ALA A 315 21.64 13.83 -11.81
C ALA A 315 23.15 13.60 -11.66
N LYS A 316 23.79 14.16 -10.63
CA LYS A 316 25.17 13.86 -10.24
C LYS A 316 25.31 12.47 -9.62
N ASP A 317 24.28 12.09 -8.89
CA ASP A 317 24.25 10.93 -8.01
C ASP A 317 23.58 9.71 -8.66
N GLU A 318 23.80 9.51 -9.96
CA GLU A 318 23.20 8.41 -10.75
C GLU A 318 23.47 7.02 -10.17
N TYR A 319 24.56 6.86 -9.40
CA TYR A 319 24.89 5.62 -8.70
C TYR A 319 23.79 5.18 -7.71
N LEU A 320 22.90 6.08 -7.28
CA LEU A 320 21.74 5.80 -6.44
C LEU A 320 20.55 5.20 -7.19
N LYS A 321 20.57 5.10 -8.53
CA LYS A 321 19.43 4.64 -9.35
C LYS A 321 18.78 3.38 -8.80
N ASN A 322 19.56 2.34 -8.53
CA ASN A 322 19.03 1.05 -8.05
C ASN A 322 18.46 1.14 -6.63
N THR A 323 19.06 1.97 -5.76
CA THR A 323 18.55 2.23 -4.41
C THR A 323 17.21 2.95 -4.47
N VAL A 324 17.08 3.96 -5.34
CA VAL A 324 15.83 4.69 -5.56
C VAL A 324 14.75 3.77 -6.13
N ILE A 325 15.08 2.90 -7.08
CA ILE A 325 14.15 1.89 -7.62
C ILE A 325 13.64 0.97 -6.51
N ALA A 326 14.53 0.44 -5.68
CA ALA A 326 14.14 -0.43 -4.56
C ALA A 326 13.20 0.29 -3.57
N LEU A 327 13.47 1.57 -3.29
CA LEU A 327 12.60 2.38 -2.42
C LEU A 327 11.23 2.62 -3.05
N ILE A 328 11.16 2.97 -4.34
CA ILE A 328 9.92 3.12 -5.11
C ILE A 328 9.07 1.86 -5.02
N GLU A 329 9.68 0.69 -5.22
CA GLU A 329 9.00 -0.61 -5.18
C GLU A 329 8.53 -0.99 -3.77
N GLN A 330 9.34 -0.68 -2.75
CA GLN A 330 9.02 -0.97 -1.36
C GLN A 330 7.90 -0.07 -0.85
N SER A 331 7.99 1.24 -1.13
CA SER A 331 7.00 2.23 -0.71
C SER A 331 5.78 2.25 -1.61
N LYS A 332 5.83 1.61 -2.79
CA LYS A 332 4.74 1.62 -3.78
C LYS A 332 4.42 3.05 -4.26
N THR A 333 5.40 3.96 -4.21
CA THR A 333 5.24 5.39 -4.48
C THR A 333 5.34 5.68 -5.97
N VAL A 334 4.46 6.53 -6.49
CA VAL A 334 4.51 7.02 -7.87
C VAL A 334 5.39 8.27 -7.93
N VAL A 335 6.35 8.32 -8.86
CA VAL A 335 7.25 9.47 -9.03
C VAL A 335 7.06 10.08 -10.42
N ASN A 336 6.64 11.34 -10.45
CA ASN A 336 6.53 12.14 -11.65
C ASN A 336 7.69 13.14 -11.73
N PHE A 337 8.38 13.18 -12.87
CA PHE A 337 9.50 14.06 -13.13
C PHE A 337 9.05 15.19 -14.06
N MET A 338 9.30 16.42 -13.65
CA MET A 338 9.05 17.65 -14.39
C MET A 338 10.40 18.24 -14.78
N ILE A 339 10.79 18.00 -16.03
CA ILE A 339 12.12 18.28 -16.55
C ILE A 339 12.07 19.44 -17.52
N THR A 340 12.89 20.47 -17.30
CA THR A 340 13.02 21.60 -18.23
C THR A 340 14.41 21.71 -18.86
N ASN A 341 14.64 22.74 -19.68
CA ASN A 341 15.94 23.06 -20.30
C ASN A 341 16.59 21.98 -21.20
N ILE A 342 15.81 21.13 -21.86
CA ILE A 342 16.32 20.10 -22.79
C ILE A 342 16.64 20.67 -24.19
N LEU A 343 17.77 20.26 -24.78
CA LEU A 343 18.32 20.76 -26.06
C LEU A 343 17.44 20.57 -27.33
N GLY A 344 16.23 20.00 -27.23
CA GLY A 344 15.32 19.77 -28.36
C GLY A 344 14.25 20.83 -28.62
N PHE A 345 14.02 21.78 -27.70
CA PHE A 345 12.83 22.66 -27.75
C PHE A 345 13.05 24.03 -28.42
N ARG A 346 14.29 24.41 -28.79
CA ARG A 346 14.56 25.65 -29.54
C ARG A 346 14.91 25.34 -31.00
N ARG A 347 14.06 25.74 -31.96
CA ARG A 347 14.45 25.87 -33.37
C ARG A 347 15.71 26.73 -33.44
N ARG A 348 16.75 26.26 -34.15
CA ARG A 348 17.97 27.00 -34.47
C ARG A 348 17.61 28.44 -34.90
N ARG A 349 17.82 29.42 -34.01
CA ARG A 349 18.18 30.77 -34.45
C ARG A 349 19.69 30.81 -34.52
N GLU A 350 20.18 31.40 -35.60
CA GLU A 350 21.58 31.42 -36.02
C GLU A 350 22.54 31.68 -34.85
N ALA A 351 23.58 30.85 -34.80
CA ALA A 351 24.55 30.83 -33.73
C ALA A 351 25.48 32.03 -33.87
N ASN A 352 25.44 32.94 -32.89
CA ASN A 352 26.56 33.81 -32.59
C ASN A 352 27.58 33.03 -31.75
N GLU A 353 28.86 33.17 -32.08
CA GLU A 353 30.00 32.38 -31.56
C GLU A 353 30.17 32.42 -30.02
N ASN A 354 29.51 33.35 -29.32
CA ASN A 354 29.48 33.40 -27.86
C ASN A 354 28.54 32.37 -27.18
N GLN A 355 27.81 31.53 -27.93
CA GLN A 355 26.87 30.54 -27.37
C GLN A 355 27.45 29.14 -27.13
N GLN A 356 28.71 28.87 -27.46
CA GLN A 356 29.31 27.54 -27.24
C GLN A 356 29.43 27.18 -25.75
N GLN A 357 29.62 28.15 -24.85
CA GLN A 357 29.64 27.89 -23.40
C GLN A 357 28.25 27.58 -22.81
N GLN A 358 27.15 28.10 -23.39
CA GLN A 358 25.78 27.81 -22.93
C GLN A 358 25.21 26.49 -23.47
N GLN A 359 25.85 25.87 -24.47
CA GLN A 359 25.45 24.54 -24.96
C GLN A 359 25.87 23.42 -24.02
N ASN A 360 26.96 23.60 -23.25
CA ASN A 360 27.47 22.60 -22.30
C ASN A 360 26.68 22.52 -20.98
N GLN A 361 25.72 23.42 -20.73
CA GLN A 361 24.94 23.49 -19.48
C GLN A 361 23.49 22.96 -19.62
N ARG A 362 23.14 22.33 -20.74
CA ARG A 362 21.76 21.87 -21.01
C ARG A 362 21.67 20.36 -21.06
N MET A 363 20.58 19.81 -20.52
CA MET A 363 20.28 18.39 -20.60
C MET A 363 20.17 17.91 -22.06
N VAL A 364 20.86 16.82 -22.35
CA VAL A 364 20.71 16.05 -23.59
C VAL A 364 19.64 14.97 -23.38
N ARG A 365 19.11 14.41 -24.48
CA ARG A 365 18.11 13.33 -24.43
C ARG A 365 18.60 12.07 -23.69
N SER A 366 19.90 11.80 -23.68
CA SER A 366 20.53 10.72 -22.92
C SER A 366 20.34 10.91 -21.42
N ASP A 367 20.55 12.13 -20.93
CA ASP A 367 20.57 12.44 -19.49
C ASP A 367 19.17 12.31 -18.89
N SER A 368 18.15 12.64 -19.70
CA SER A 368 16.75 12.44 -19.32
C SER A 368 16.30 10.97 -19.35
N GLN A 369 17.13 10.01 -19.81
CA GLN A 369 16.78 8.58 -19.77
C GLN A 369 16.70 8.05 -18.34
N LEU A 370 17.59 8.49 -17.45
CA LEU A 370 17.55 8.11 -16.04
C LEU A 370 16.17 8.41 -15.42
N TYR A 371 15.68 9.63 -15.60
CA TYR A 371 14.37 10.04 -15.08
C TYR A 371 13.21 9.29 -15.77
N ARG A 372 13.33 8.94 -17.06
CA ARG A 372 12.33 8.08 -17.74
C ARG A 372 12.28 6.69 -17.12
N ASP A 373 13.43 6.08 -16.86
CA ASP A 373 13.52 4.74 -16.26
C ASP A 373 12.92 4.74 -14.84
N LEU A 374 13.21 5.77 -14.04
CA LEU A 374 12.64 5.92 -12.69
C LEU A 374 11.13 6.18 -12.71
N ALA A 375 10.64 7.01 -13.64
CA ALA A 375 9.21 7.22 -13.82
C ALA A 375 8.50 5.92 -14.23
N GLN A 376 9.10 5.15 -15.15
CA GLN A 376 8.60 3.83 -15.54
C GLN A 376 8.56 2.87 -14.35
N ALA A 377 9.62 2.85 -13.53
CA ALA A 377 9.73 2.02 -12.34
C ALA A 377 8.58 2.24 -11.34
N SER A 378 8.16 3.50 -11.21
CA SER A 378 7.11 3.90 -10.27
C SER A 378 5.71 3.91 -10.88
N GLY A 379 5.59 3.67 -12.19
CA GLY A 379 4.36 3.91 -12.94
C GLY A 379 3.97 5.40 -13.06
N GLY A 380 4.92 6.33 -12.89
CA GLY A 380 4.75 7.77 -13.03
C GLY A 380 5.08 8.26 -14.44
N GLN A 381 5.32 9.57 -14.59
CA GLN A 381 5.60 10.21 -15.88
C GLN A 381 6.90 11.02 -15.88
N ALA A 382 7.63 11.01 -17.00
CA ALA A 382 8.79 11.87 -17.22
C ALA A 382 8.48 12.95 -18.25
N ILE A 383 7.99 14.09 -17.77
CA ILE A 383 7.45 15.17 -18.57
C ILE A 383 8.54 16.19 -18.86
N GLN A 384 8.74 16.43 -20.15
CA GLN A 384 9.77 17.29 -20.69
C GLN A 384 9.11 18.49 -21.36
N VAL A 385 9.36 19.67 -20.82
CA VAL A 385 8.69 20.91 -21.24
C VAL A 385 9.67 22.09 -21.28
N SER A 386 9.31 23.15 -21.99
CA SER A 386 10.01 24.43 -21.83
C SER A 386 9.61 25.09 -20.49
N LYS A 387 10.46 25.97 -19.95
CA LYS A 387 10.20 26.67 -18.68
C LYS A 387 8.84 27.37 -18.64
N ASN A 388 8.41 27.98 -19.75
CA ASN A 388 7.09 28.63 -19.86
C ASN A 388 5.89 27.66 -19.93
N GLN A 389 6.13 26.37 -20.19
CA GLN A 389 5.09 25.33 -20.26
C GLN A 389 4.99 24.52 -18.96
N LEU A 390 5.95 24.67 -18.03
CA LEU A 390 6.01 23.91 -16.79
C LEU A 390 4.74 24.05 -15.95
N LEU A 391 4.23 25.27 -15.79
CA LEU A 391 3.01 25.53 -15.02
C LEU A 391 1.81 24.76 -15.59
N GLN A 392 1.67 24.73 -16.93
CA GLN A 392 0.58 24.04 -17.60
C GLN A 392 0.70 22.51 -17.44
N ALA A 393 1.87 21.95 -17.71
CA ALA A 393 2.10 20.51 -17.58
C ALA A 393 1.95 20.01 -16.14
N THR A 394 2.45 20.78 -15.17
CA THR A 394 2.31 20.44 -13.75
C THR A 394 0.84 20.46 -13.36
N SER A 395 0.09 21.50 -13.73
CA SER A 395 -1.35 21.60 -13.46
C SER A 395 -2.12 20.38 -14.00
N ILE A 396 -1.83 19.93 -15.22
CA ILE A 396 -2.49 18.78 -15.86
C ILE A 396 -2.35 17.50 -15.04
N ILE A 397 -1.14 17.19 -14.58
CA ILE A 397 -0.91 15.96 -13.80
C ILE A 397 -1.45 16.12 -12.39
N THR A 398 -1.23 17.27 -11.76
CA THR A 398 -1.65 17.46 -10.37
C THR A 398 -3.16 17.57 -10.21
N GLU A 399 -3.89 18.16 -11.16
CA GLU A 399 -5.36 18.21 -11.13
C GLU A 399 -6.00 16.83 -11.26
N SER A 400 -5.29 15.86 -11.84
CA SER A 400 -5.77 14.48 -11.91
C SER A 400 -5.50 13.66 -10.66
N THR A 401 -4.75 14.20 -9.70
CA THR A 401 -4.50 13.51 -8.43
C THR A 401 -5.76 13.56 -7.58
N SER A 402 -6.53 12.47 -7.57
CA SER A 402 -7.70 12.30 -6.72
C SER A 402 -7.56 11.02 -5.92
N SER A 403 -8.22 10.99 -4.77
CA SER A 403 -8.29 9.83 -3.91
C SER A 403 -9.00 8.63 -4.52
N SER A 404 -9.95 8.88 -5.43
CA SER A 404 -10.70 7.88 -6.18
C SER A 404 -10.05 7.55 -7.53
N LEU A 405 -8.86 8.10 -7.81
CA LEU A 405 -8.18 7.87 -9.08
C LEU A 405 -7.67 6.42 -9.17
N VAL A 406 -8.19 5.70 -10.16
CA VAL A 406 -7.78 4.34 -10.51
C VAL A 406 -7.09 4.32 -11.87
N THR A 407 -6.17 3.37 -12.06
CA THR A 407 -5.53 3.14 -13.36
C THR A 407 -6.28 2.02 -14.08
N LEU A 408 -6.67 2.26 -15.33
CA LEU A 408 -7.37 1.26 -16.17
C LEU A 408 -6.40 0.53 -17.09
N LEU A 409 -5.36 1.23 -17.52
CA LEU A 409 -4.34 0.72 -18.41
C LEU A 409 -3.03 1.46 -18.19
N GLN A 410 -1.93 0.71 -18.17
CA GLN A 410 -0.60 1.28 -18.15
C GLN A 410 0.35 0.48 -19.05
N ALA A 411 1.15 1.17 -19.86
CA ALA A 411 2.13 0.57 -20.74
C ALA A 411 3.36 1.47 -20.92
N SER A 412 4.53 0.86 -21.08
CA SER A 412 5.77 1.53 -21.50
C SER A 412 6.40 0.79 -22.67
N ARG A 413 6.89 1.52 -23.68
CA ARG A 413 7.57 0.93 -24.84
C ARG A 413 8.89 1.64 -25.07
N ASN A 414 9.95 0.84 -25.13
CA ASN A 414 11.31 1.31 -25.43
C ASN A 414 11.60 1.44 -26.94
N LEU A 415 10.79 0.79 -27.78
CA LEU A 415 10.97 0.76 -29.23
C LEU A 415 9.69 1.18 -29.93
N GLY A 416 9.85 1.98 -30.98
CA GLY A 416 8.75 2.47 -31.78
C GLY A 416 8.07 1.37 -32.59
N ARG A 417 6.88 0.94 -32.15
CA ARG A 417 5.99 0.06 -32.90
C ARG A 417 4.56 0.61 -32.91
N ALA A 418 3.82 0.31 -33.97
CA ALA A 418 2.37 0.51 -33.97
C ALA A 418 1.73 -0.57 -33.11
N GLU A 419 0.91 -0.18 -32.14
CA GLU A 419 0.29 -1.11 -31.20
C GLU A 419 -1.12 -0.67 -30.83
N ASN A 420 -1.98 -1.66 -30.63
CA ASN A 420 -3.36 -1.46 -30.21
C ASN A 420 -3.48 -1.82 -28.74
N TYR A 421 -4.13 -0.93 -28.00
CA TYR A 421 -4.46 -1.07 -26.60
C TYR A 421 -5.97 -1.05 -26.44
N THR A 422 -6.46 -1.76 -25.43
CA THR A 422 -7.89 -1.78 -25.11
C THR A 422 -8.10 -1.57 -23.63
N PHE A 423 -9.11 -0.80 -23.26
CA PHE A 423 -9.55 -0.65 -21.87
C PHE A 423 -11.07 -0.58 -21.81
N HIS A 424 -11.64 -1.03 -20.69
CA HIS A 424 -13.08 -1.03 -20.46
C HIS A 424 -13.47 0.08 -19.49
N VAL A 425 -14.59 0.72 -19.79
CA VAL A 425 -15.22 1.72 -18.92
C VAL A 425 -16.57 1.15 -18.47
N ASP A 426 -16.79 1.13 -17.16
CA ASP A 426 -18.06 0.76 -16.53
C ASP A 426 -18.85 2.01 -16.09
N GLU A 427 -20.05 1.79 -15.53
CA GLU A 427 -20.97 2.85 -15.11
C GLU A 427 -20.48 3.67 -13.90
N THR A 428 -19.51 3.16 -13.15
CA THR A 428 -18.95 3.83 -11.96
C THR A 428 -17.80 4.78 -12.31
N LEU A 429 -17.20 4.61 -13.48
CA LEU A 429 -16.03 5.37 -13.91
C LEU A 429 -16.41 6.75 -14.45
N THR A 430 -15.77 7.77 -13.89
CA THR A 430 -15.91 9.17 -14.32
C THR A 430 -14.54 9.79 -14.58
N ASN A 431 -14.51 11.01 -15.13
CA ASN A 431 -13.28 11.79 -15.33
C ASN A 431 -12.14 11.00 -15.99
N LEU A 432 -12.44 10.41 -17.15
CA LEU A 432 -11.50 9.59 -17.91
C LEU A 432 -10.42 10.45 -18.57
N ILE A 433 -9.17 10.10 -18.32
CA ILE A 433 -8.01 10.81 -18.88
C ILE A 433 -7.00 9.80 -19.43
N ILE A 434 -6.56 10.05 -20.66
CA ILE A 434 -5.42 9.37 -21.27
C ILE A 434 -4.21 10.30 -21.24
N TYR A 435 -3.13 9.83 -20.63
CA TYR A 435 -1.81 10.44 -20.70
C TYR A 435 -0.90 9.64 -21.60
N ILE A 436 -0.30 10.31 -22.59
CA ILE A 436 0.73 9.75 -23.45
C ILE A 436 1.95 10.63 -23.32
N THR A 437 3.06 10.09 -22.82
CA THR A 437 4.33 10.80 -22.69
C THR A 437 5.33 10.24 -23.71
N GLY A 438 5.76 11.06 -24.66
CA GLY A 438 6.66 10.61 -25.72
C GLY A 438 6.83 11.65 -26.82
N SER A 439 7.88 11.50 -27.63
CA SER A 439 8.11 12.36 -28.79
C SER A 439 7.62 11.69 -30.07
N SER A 440 6.89 12.42 -30.92
CA SER A 440 6.38 11.92 -32.21
C SER A 440 5.48 10.69 -32.06
N VAL A 441 4.53 10.76 -31.13
CA VAL A 441 3.51 9.73 -30.93
C VAL A 441 2.20 10.17 -31.59
N ASP A 442 1.76 9.41 -32.58
CA ASP A 442 0.46 9.53 -33.21
C ASP A 442 -0.52 8.56 -32.54
N TYR A 443 -1.79 8.97 -32.46
CA TYR A 443 -2.83 8.15 -31.86
C TYR A 443 -4.10 8.09 -32.73
N THR A 444 -4.78 6.96 -32.64
CA THR A 444 -6.15 6.77 -33.13
C THR A 444 -6.96 6.14 -31.99
N LEU A 445 -8.05 6.79 -31.60
CA LEU A 445 -8.93 6.34 -30.52
C LEU A 445 -10.28 5.95 -31.14
N VAL A 446 -10.77 4.78 -30.76
CA VAL A 446 -12.10 4.28 -31.12
C VAL A 446 -12.94 4.26 -29.85
N ASN A 447 -14.07 4.96 -29.87
CA ASN A 447 -15.03 4.92 -28.76
C ASN A 447 -15.89 3.64 -28.80
N PRO A 448 -16.65 3.33 -27.73
CA PRO A 448 -17.53 2.17 -27.69
C PRO A 448 -18.62 2.13 -28.77
N SER A 449 -18.95 3.26 -29.39
CA SER A 449 -19.88 3.34 -30.53
C SER A 449 -19.22 3.09 -31.90
N GLY A 450 -17.90 2.89 -31.94
CA GLY A 450 -17.14 2.69 -33.18
C GLY A 450 -16.72 4.00 -33.87
N GLU A 451 -16.91 5.16 -33.25
CA GLU A 451 -16.46 6.45 -33.79
C GLU A 451 -14.95 6.60 -33.65
N LEU A 452 -14.31 7.01 -34.74
CA LEU A 452 -12.86 7.18 -34.83
C LEU A 452 -12.45 8.63 -34.58
N HIS A 453 -11.50 8.81 -33.67
CA HIS A 453 -10.83 10.08 -33.38
C HIS A 453 -9.34 9.92 -33.62
N ASN A 454 -8.69 10.93 -34.20
CA ASN A 454 -7.26 10.87 -34.48
C ASN A 454 -6.57 12.20 -34.12
N SER A 455 -5.25 12.23 -34.24
CA SER A 455 -4.43 13.42 -33.88
C SER A 455 -4.71 14.67 -34.73
N THR A 456 -5.49 14.57 -35.81
CA THR A 456 -5.85 15.66 -36.72
C THR A 456 -7.34 16.04 -36.71
N PHE A 457 -8.18 15.21 -36.10
CA PHE A 457 -9.63 15.36 -36.07
C PHE A 457 -10.15 15.07 -34.65
N THR A 458 -10.43 16.14 -33.91
CA THR A 458 -11.18 16.08 -32.65
C THR A 458 -12.67 16.11 -33.00
N GLY A 459 -13.32 14.94 -33.05
CA GLY A 459 -14.77 14.84 -33.13
C GLY A 459 -15.45 15.19 -31.79
N GLN A 460 -16.76 14.92 -31.68
CA GLN A 460 -17.57 15.28 -30.49
C GLN A 460 -17.25 14.43 -29.24
N SER A 461 -16.56 13.29 -29.38
CA SER A 461 -16.26 12.36 -28.27
C SER A 461 -14.89 12.55 -27.60
N ILE A 462 -14.16 13.62 -27.91
CA ILE A 462 -13.01 14.07 -27.11
C ILE A 462 -13.35 15.43 -26.52
N ILE A 463 -13.38 15.52 -25.18
CA ILE A 463 -13.73 16.78 -24.48
C ILE A 463 -12.62 17.80 -24.72
N THR A 464 -11.37 17.40 -24.47
CA THR A 464 -10.18 18.22 -24.72
C THR A 464 -8.99 17.34 -25.13
N ALA A 465 -8.16 17.86 -26.03
CA ALA A 465 -6.87 17.28 -26.41
C ALA A 465 -5.79 18.36 -26.29
N GLU A 466 -4.83 18.14 -25.39
CA GLU A 466 -3.77 19.10 -25.10
C GLU A 466 -2.39 18.46 -25.34
N LEU A 467 -1.44 19.24 -25.86
CA LEU A 467 -0.04 18.85 -26.00
C LEU A 467 0.86 19.89 -25.34
N VAL A 468 1.57 19.48 -24.30
CA VAL A 468 2.49 20.32 -23.55
C VAL A 468 3.85 19.63 -23.50
N GLY A 469 4.82 20.16 -24.24
CA GLY A 469 6.12 19.50 -24.42
C GLY A 469 5.97 18.10 -25.03
N ASN A 470 6.39 17.07 -24.29
CA ASN A 470 6.21 15.65 -24.67
C ASN A 470 4.97 14.98 -24.06
N LEU A 471 4.12 15.72 -23.33
CA LEU A 471 2.90 15.22 -22.70
C LEU A 471 1.68 15.51 -23.58
N ARG A 472 1.01 14.46 -24.02
CA ARG A 472 -0.33 14.53 -24.64
C ARG A 472 -1.37 14.08 -23.61
N THR A 473 -2.41 14.89 -23.46
CA THR A 473 -3.54 14.59 -22.56
C THR A 473 -4.83 14.60 -23.35
N LEU A 474 -5.61 13.53 -23.23
CA LEU A 474 -6.94 13.41 -23.82
C LEU A 474 -7.95 13.22 -22.70
N ARG A 475 -8.92 14.13 -22.56
CA ARG A 475 -10.05 13.97 -21.64
C ARG A 475 -11.25 13.41 -22.40
N LEU A 476 -11.80 12.31 -21.91
CA LEU A 476 -12.86 11.55 -22.57
C LEU A 476 -14.19 11.71 -21.83
N PRO A 477 -15.33 11.67 -22.54
CA PRO A 477 -16.63 11.50 -21.89
C PRO A 477 -16.73 10.13 -21.23
N ALA A 478 -17.51 10.03 -20.16
CA ALA A 478 -17.80 8.77 -19.48
C ALA A 478 -18.77 7.92 -20.34
N GLN A 479 -18.24 7.30 -21.39
CA GLN A 479 -18.99 6.36 -22.24
C GLN A 479 -18.63 4.93 -21.85
N VAL A 480 -19.64 4.19 -21.38
CA VAL A 480 -19.53 2.79 -20.98
C VAL A 480 -19.23 1.91 -22.19
N GLY A 481 -18.31 0.97 -22.01
CA GLY A 481 -17.95 -0.04 -23.02
C GLY A 481 -16.46 -0.16 -23.27
N LEU A 482 -16.12 -0.86 -24.36
CA LEU A 482 -14.75 -1.11 -24.78
C LEU A 482 -14.22 0.08 -25.59
N TRP A 483 -13.08 0.61 -25.18
CA TRP A 483 -12.33 1.61 -25.91
C TRP A 483 -11.08 0.99 -26.53
N GLU A 484 -10.75 1.40 -27.74
CA GLU A 484 -9.53 0.97 -28.43
C GLU A 484 -8.63 2.16 -28.72
N LEU A 485 -7.36 2.08 -28.34
CA LEU A 485 -6.35 3.09 -28.58
C LEU A 485 -5.20 2.49 -29.39
N ARG A 486 -5.02 2.97 -30.61
CA ARG A 486 -3.87 2.64 -31.43
C ARG A 486 -2.83 3.74 -31.31
N LEU A 487 -1.62 3.38 -30.88
CA LEU A 487 -0.48 4.28 -30.82
C LEU A 487 0.55 3.90 -31.87
N THR A 488 1.11 4.90 -32.55
CA THR A 488 2.22 4.74 -33.49
C THR A 488 3.32 5.72 -33.11
N SER A 489 4.50 5.20 -32.84
CA SER A 489 5.66 6.01 -32.47
C SER A 489 6.93 5.38 -33.04
N THR A 490 7.93 6.19 -33.33
CA THR A 490 9.31 5.74 -33.62
C THR A 490 10.24 5.87 -32.41
N ASN A 491 9.79 6.57 -31.36
CA ASN A 491 10.53 6.79 -30.12
C ASN A 491 9.88 6.05 -28.94
N PRO A 492 10.60 5.91 -27.81
CA PRO A 492 9.99 5.45 -26.58
C PRO A 492 8.78 6.29 -26.17
N TYR A 493 7.78 5.64 -25.58
CA TYR A 493 6.60 6.29 -25.04
C TYR A 493 6.05 5.55 -23.82
N THR A 494 5.35 6.28 -22.97
CA THR A 494 4.52 5.73 -21.90
C THR A 494 3.05 6.10 -22.14
N LEU A 495 2.16 5.17 -21.79
CA LEU A 495 0.72 5.31 -21.84
C LEU A 495 0.16 5.03 -20.45
N ARG A 496 -0.71 5.92 -19.97
CA ARG A 496 -1.48 5.74 -18.74
C ARG A 496 -2.90 6.19 -18.97
N VAL A 497 -3.87 5.31 -18.72
CA VAL A 497 -5.30 5.60 -18.75
C VAL A 497 -5.83 5.54 -17.34
N VAL A 498 -6.47 6.61 -16.89
CA VAL A 498 -7.00 6.73 -15.54
C VAL A 498 -8.46 7.19 -15.56
N GLY A 499 -9.15 6.94 -14.46
CA GLY A 499 -10.50 7.44 -14.19
C GLY A 499 -10.74 7.52 -12.69
N GLN A 500 -11.84 8.15 -12.28
CA GLN A 500 -12.30 8.15 -10.89
C GLN A 500 -13.33 7.03 -10.70
N SER A 501 -13.10 6.16 -9.71
CA SER A 501 -14.00 5.08 -9.33
C SER A 501 -14.10 4.97 -7.80
N PRO A 502 -15.27 4.63 -7.25
CA PRO A 502 -15.39 4.24 -5.85
C PRO A 502 -14.74 2.89 -5.54
N ILE A 503 -14.43 2.08 -6.57
CA ILE A 503 -13.85 0.75 -6.44
C ILE A 503 -12.36 0.82 -6.75
N ASP A 504 -11.54 0.35 -5.80
CA ASP A 504 -10.10 0.15 -6.00
C ASP A 504 -9.68 -1.22 -5.46
N PHE A 505 -8.39 -1.56 -5.52
CA PHE A 505 -7.87 -2.77 -4.90
C PHE A 505 -6.46 -2.56 -4.33
N ILE A 506 -6.16 -3.30 -3.27
CA ILE A 506 -4.79 -3.47 -2.78
C ILE A 506 -4.39 -4.92 -2.94
N PHE A 507 -3.11 -5.18 -3.12
CA PHE A 507 -2.60 -6.54 -3.20
C PHE A 507 -1.24 -6.69 -2.54
N ARG A 508 -0.92 -7.93 -2.19
CA ARG A 508 0.35 -8.32 -1.56
C ARG A 508 0.78 -9.68 -2.08
N PHE A 509 2.04 -9.81 -2.47
CA PHE A 509 2.60 -11.13 -2.76
C PHE A 509 2.80 -11.88 -1.45
N ILE A 510 2.41 -13.15 -1.44
CA ILE A 510 2.51 -14.03 -0.28
C ILE A 510 3.04 -15.39 -0.71
N LYS A 511 3.73 -16.06 0.21
CA LYS A 511 4.16 -17.44 0.08
C LYS A 511 3.57 -18.25 1.23
N GLN A 512 3.33 -19.54 1.01
CA GLN A 512 2.95 -20.42 2.12
C GLN A 512 4.09 -20.41 3.14
N SER A 513 3.73 -20.26 4.42
CA SER A 513 4.73 -20.29 5.48
C SER A 513 5.30 -21.70 5.60
N GLU A 514 6.63 -21.80 5.63
CA GLU A 514 7.37 -23.06 5.85
C GLU A 514 7.55 -23.36 7.36
N GLY A 515 6.97 -22.52 8.22
CA GLY A 515 7.02 -22.68 9.67
C GLY A 515 6.06 -23.74 10.21
N PRO A 516 6.13 -24.05 11.51
CA PRO A 516 5.24 -24.99 12.18
C PRO A 516 3.78 -24.49 12.27
N LEU A 517 3.52 -23.22 11.98
CA LEU A 517 2.20 -22.62 11.91
C LEU A 517 1.75 -22.59 10.44
N GLU A 518 0.61 -23.20 10.14
CA GLU A 518 -0.01 -23.10 8.82
C GLU A 518 -0.42 -21.63 8.56
N GLY A 519 -0.01 -21.06 7.43
CA GLY A 519 -0.31 -19.67 7.09
C GLY A 519 0.43 -19.16 5.86
N PHE A 520 0.41 -17.84 5.65
CA PHE A 520 1.10 -17.18 4.56
C PHE A 520 2.06 -16.10 5.08
N ASP A 521 3.29 -16.11 4.58
CA ASP A 521 4.28 -15.07 4.80
C ASP A 521 4.22 -14.01 3.69
N LEU A 522 4.36 -12.75 4.08
CA LEU A 522 4.47 -11.65 3.13
C LEU A 522 5.79 -11.78 2.36
N VAL A 523 5.71 -11.68 1.03
CA VAL A 523 6.90 -11.42 0.21
C VAL A 523 7.13 -9.92 0.25
N GLU A 524 8.00 -9.47 1.16
CA GLU A 524 8.26 -8.04 1.39
C GLU A 524 8.93 -7.35 0.19
N ASN A 525 9.65 -8.12 -0.62
CA ASN A 525 10.41 -7.65 -1.79
C ASN A 525 9.78 -8.17 -3.10
N ARG A 526 10.59 -8.23 -4.16
CA ARG A 526 10.20 -8.80 -5.45
C ARG A 526 9.86 -10.30 -5.29
N PRO A 527 8.78 -10.80 -5.92
CA PRO A 527 8.57 -12.24 -6.04
C PRO A 527 9.77 -12.90 -6.74
N THR A 528 9.94 -14.22 -6.60
CA THR A 528 11.04 -14.90 -7.31
C THR A 528 10.61 -15.20 -8.75
N THR A 529 11.46 -14.87 -9.73
CA THR A 529 11.16 -15.10 -11.14
C THR A 529 10.96 -16.58 -11.43
N GLY A 530 9.93 -16.91 -12.22
CA GLY A 530 9.69 -18.28 -12.67
C GLY A 530 9.23 -19.26 -11.59
N SER A 531 9.13 -18.84 -10.32
CA SER A 531 8.56 -19.67 -9.26
C SER A 531 7.05 -19.47 -9.16
N ASN A 532 6.36 -20.49 -8.65
CA ASN A 532 4.98 -20.34 -8.21
C ASN A 532 4.92 -19.32 -7.08
N THR A 533 3.91 -18.47 -7.07
CA THR A 533 3.66 -17.56 -5.96
C THR A 533 2.17 -17.35 -5.79
N SER A 534 1.78 -16.86 -4.61
CA SER A 534 0.41 -16.42 -4.39
C SER A 534 0.36 -14.91 -4.22
N LEU A 535 -0.81 -14.36 -4.46
CA LEU A 535 -1.12 -12.94 -4.37
C LEU A 535 -2.43 -12.80 -3.59
N GLN A 536 -2.39 -12.09 -2.48
CA GLN A 536 -3.59 -11.66 -1.78
C GLN A 536 -4.11 -10.39 -2.45
N VAL A 537 -5.38 -10.35 -2.82
CA VAL A 537 -6.08 -9.18 -3.36
C VAL A 537 -7.23 -8.82 -2.45
N VAL A 538 -7.34 -7.54 -2.09
CA VAL A 538 -8.44 -7.00 -1.29
C VAL A 538 -9.10 -5.89 -2.08
N LEU A 539 -10.40 -6.05 -2.36
CA LEU A 539 -11.19 -4.99 -2.96
C LEU A 539 -11.48 -3.89 -1.94
N LEU A 540 -11.28 -2.66 -2.37
CA LEU A 540 -11.46 -1.44 -1.61
C LEU A 540 -12.80 -0.81 -2.05
N GLU A 541 -13.85 -0.97 -1.23
CA GLU A 541 -15.25 -0.58 -1.52
C GLU A 541 -15.84 -1.16 -2.81
N ALA A 542 -16.57 -2.25 -2.65
CA ALA A 542 -18.02 -2.30 -2.83
C ALA A 542 -18.45 -3.67 -2.34
N ASP A 543 -19.41 -3.75 -1.42
CA ASP A 543 -20.03 -5.00 -0.92
C ASP A 543 -20.71 -5.85 -2.02
N ILE A 544 -20.58 -5.40 -3.27
CA ILE A 544 -21.41 -5.69 -4.45
C ILE A 544 -20.50 -6.06 -5.65
N SER A 545 -19.17 -6.04 -5.51
CA SER A 545 -18.24 -6.40 -6.60
C SER A 545 -17.53 -7.73 -6.34
N THR A 546 -17.37 -8.54 -7.39
CA THR A 546 -16.63 -9.80 -7.32
C THR A 546 -15.44 -9.79 -8.26
N VAL A 547 -14.28 -10.25 -7.79
CA VAL A 547 -13.12 -10.49 -8.65
C VAL A 547 -13.31 -11.81 -9.39
N THR A 548 -13.18 -11.77 -10.71
CA THR A 548 -13.34 -12.94 -11.59
C THR A 548 -12.04 -13.36 -12.26
N GLU A 549 -11.12 -12.41 -12.49
CA GLU A 549 -9.84 -12.66 -13.13
C GLU A 549 -8.78 -11.75 -12.52
N VAL A 550 -7.60 -12.31 -12.25
CA VAL A 550 -6.40 -11.53 -11.92
C VAL A 550 -5.25 -12.02 -12.79
N THR A 551 -4.60 -11.10 -13.48
CA THR A 551 -3.62 -11.42 -14.52
C THR A 551 -2.37 -10.55 -14.35
N LEU A 552 -1.19 -11.15 -14.45
CA LEU A 552 0.08 -10.43 -14.54
C LEU A 552 0.34 -10.11 -16.01
N VAL A 553 0.41 -8.84 -16.38
CA VAL A 553 0.62 -8.40 -17.76
C VAL A 553 1.98 -7.75 -17.88
N GLU A 554 2.86 -8.33 -18.70
CA GLU A 554 4.21 -7.79 -18.89
C GLU A 554 4.14 -6.37 -19.46
N SER A 555 4.89 -5.45 -18.86
CA SER A 555 4.87 -4.03 -19.20
C SER A 555 5.35 -3.76 -20.62
N SER A 556 6.15 -4.65 -21.21
CA SER A 556 6.59 -4.69 -22.62
C SER A 556 5.50 -5.17 -23.61
N GLY A 557 4.41 -5.76 -23.10
CA GLY A 557 3.37 -6.42 -23.88
C GLY A 557 3.80 -7.77 -24.49
N SER A 558 4.88 -8.39 -23.99
CA SER A 558 5.37 -9.68 -24.51
C SER A 558 4.65 -10.92 -23.96
N GLY A 559 3.84 -10.78 -22.90
CA GLY A 559 3.18 -11.92 -22.27
C GLY A 559 2.18 -11.53 -21.19
N LYS A 560 1.33 -12.50 -20.84
CA LYS A 560 0.42 -12.44 -19.70
C LYS A 560 0.40 -13.77 -18.96
N VAL A 561 0.24 -13.74 -17.64
CA VAL A 561 0.08 -14.92 -16.78
C VAL A 561 -1.23 -14.78 -16.02
N ASN A 562 -2.17 -15.69 -16.30
CA ASN A 562 -3.47 -15.69 -15.63
C ASN A 562 -3.34 -16.39 -14.27
N GLY A 563 -3.93 -15.81 -13.23
CA GLY A 563 -3.98 -16.39 -11.91
C GLY A 563 -5.26 -17.20 -11.67
N LEU A 564 -5.17 -18.23 -10.82
CA LEU A 564 -6.33 -18.94 -10.29
C LEU A 564 -6.87 -18.16 -9.08
N VAL A 565 -8.09 -17.63 -9.19
CA VAL A 565 -8.72 -16.77 -8.17
C VAL A 565 -9.57 -17.61 -7.20
N GLU A 566 -9.31 -17.47 -5.91
CA GLU A 566 -10.04 -18.13 -4.82
C GLU A 566 -10.60 -17.09 -3.84
N ALA A 567 -11.93 -17.02 -3.72
CA ALA A 567 -12.58 -16.09 -2.79
C ALA A 567 -12.43 -16.55 -1.33
N GLN A 568 -11.96 -15.66 -0.46
CA GLN A 568 -11.77 -15.91 0.98
C GLN A 568 -12.91 -15.33 1.84
N GLY A 569 -13.83 -14.57 1.22
CA GLY A 569 -14.89 -13.83 1.90
C GLY A 569 -14.47 -12.40 2.28
N GLY A 570 -15.45 -11.54 2.57
CA GLY A 570 -15.20 -10.15 2.98
C GLY A 570 -14.43 -9.29 1.96
N GLY A 571 -14.60 -9.56 0.66
CA GLY A 571 -13.88 -8.85 -0.42
C GLY A 571 -12.41 -9.25 -0.59
N GLN A 572 -11.97 -10.33 0.06
CA GLN A 572 -10.62 -10.85 -0.03
C GLN A 572 -10.54 -12.05 -0.99
N TYR A 573 -9.44 -12.09 -1.75
CA TYR A 573 -9.15 -13.12 -2.73
C TYR A 573 -7.71 -13.59 -2.59
N LEU A 574 -7.50 -14.88 -2.71
CA LEU A 574 -6.19 -15.49 -2.88
C LEU A 574 -6.03 -15.87 -4.35
N VAL A 575 -4.92 -15.48 -4.97
CA VAL A 575 -4.67 -15.73 -6.39
C VAL A 575 -3.36 -16.50 -6.53
N HIS A 576 -3.42 -17.65 -7.20
CA HIS A 576 -2.26 -18.49 -7.43
C HIS A 576 -1.72 -18.33 -8.84
N PHE A 577 -0.42 -18.09 -8.97
CA PHE A 577 0.29 -18.03 -10.25
C PHE A 577 1.27 -19.20 -10.35
N ASP A 578 1.28 -19.84 -11.52
CA ASP A 578 2.20 -20.92 -11.89
C ASP A 578 3.62 -20.41 -12.17
N LYS A 579 3.75 -19.14 -12.53
CA LYS A 579 5.03 -18.46 -12.71
C LYS A 579 4.89 -16.97 -12.54
N ILE A 580 5.98 -16.34 -12.16
CA ILE A 580 6.11 -14.89 -12.19
C ILE A 580 6.90 -14.46 -13.43
N PRO A 581 6.43 -13.44 -14.18
CA PRO A 581 7.17 -12.92 -15.32
C PRO A 581 8.62 -12.55 -14.99
N SER A 582 9.51 -12.75 -15.96
CA SER A 582 10.94 -12.41 -15.85
C SER A 582 11.25 -10.95 -16.15
N VAL A 583 10.22 -10.18 -16.49
CA VAL A 583 10.27 -8.77 -16.82
C VAL A 583 9.24 -8.03 -15.98
N GLU A 584 9.31 -6.72 -16.03
CA GLU A 584 8.40 -5.76 -15.44
C GLU A 584 6.95 -6.08 -15.84
N PHE A 585 5.99 -5.97 -14.91
CA PHE A 585 4.58 -6.25 -15.18
C PHE A 585 3.62 -5.40 -14.35
N VAL A 586 2.35 -5.42 -14.72
CA VAL A 586 1.23 -4.88 -13.94
C VAL A 586 0.32 -6.02 -13.49
N VAL A 587 -0.23 -5.91 -12.28
CA VAL A 587 -1.38 -6.72 -11.84
C VAL A 587 -2.64 -6.09 -12.41
N LEU A 588 -3.36 -6.83 -13.25
CA LEU A 588 -4.66 -6.48 -13.80
C LEU A 588 -5.74 -7.29 -13.06
N VAL A 589 -6.72 -6.60 -12.48
CA VAL A 589 -7.86 -7.18 -11.80
C VAL A 589 -9.11 -6.90 -12.63
N ARG A 590 -9.89 -7.95 -12.89
CA ARG A 590 -11.21 -7.83 -13.51
C ARG A 590 -12.27 -8.44 -12.62
N GLY A 591 -13.46 -7.87 -12.71
CA GLY A 591 -14.58 -8.28 -11.89
C GLY A 591 -15.93 -7.93 -12.48
N GLN A 592 -16.96 -8.19 -11.69
CA GLN A 592 -18.34 -7.84 -12.02
C GLN A 592 -18.98 -7.09 -10.85
N SER A 593 -19.70 -6.02 -11.17
CA SER A 593 -20.57 -5.32 -10.21
C SER A 593 -21.97 -5.95 -10.25
N THR A 594 -22.51 -6.36 -9.10
CA THR A 594 -23.85 -6.97 -9.02
C THR A 594 -24.99 -5.93 -9.06
N ASN A 595 -24.67 -4.64 -9.14
CA ASN A 595 -25.66 -3.55 -9.26
C ASN A 595 -26.18 -3.32 -10.70
N SER A 596 -25.88 -4.20 -11.66
CA SER A 596 -26.44 -4.12 -13.01
C SER A 596 -27.92 -4.52 -13.03
N THR A 597 -28.81 -3.68 -12.52
CA THR A 597 -30.23 -3.69 -12.88
C THR A 597 -30.38 -3.12 -14.29
N ALA A 598 -29.84 -3.82 -15.28
CA ALA A 598 -30.10 -3.57 -16.68
C ALA A 598 -30.33 -4.92 -17.37
N SER A 599 -31.58 -5.11 -17.79
CA SER A 599 -32.08 -6.22 -18.58
C SER A 599 -31.12 -6.66 -19.70
N ARG A 600 -30.78 -7.96 -19.74
CA ARG A 600 -30.30 -8.72 -20.91
C ARG A 600 -29.54 -7.89 -21.97
N ALA A 601 -28.33 -7.43 -21.65
CA ALA A 601 -27.27 -7.11 -22.64
C ALA A 601 -25.94 -6.61 -22.04
N GLY A 602 -25.86 -6.20 -20.78
CA GLY A 602 -24.61 -5.67 -20.21
C GLY A 602 -24.39 -6.13 -18.79
N VAL A 603 -23.54 -7.14 -18.60
CA VAL A 603 -22.88 -7.36 -17.30
C VAL A 603 -21.81 -6.28 -17.19
N GLY A 604 -21.89 -5.42 -16.18
CA GLY A 604 -20.90 -4.38 -15.95
C GLY A 604 -19.57 -5.00 -15.56
N ASN A 605 -18.61 -5.05 -16.49
CA ASN A 605 -17.27 -5.56 -16.21
C ASN A 605 -16.41 -4.46 -15.60
N LEU A 606 -15.91 -4.69 -14.38
CA LEU A 606 -14.93 -3.84 -13.71
C LEU A 606 -13.52 -4.19 -14.21
N TRP A 607 -12.71 -3.18 -14.53
CA TRP A 607 -11.32 -3.36 -14.98
C TRP A 607 -10.40 -2.38 -14.26
N LEU A 608 -9.51 -2.89 -13.42
CA LEU A 608 -8.55 -2.09 -12.68
C LEU A 608 -7.14 -2.64 -12.90
N ALA A 609 -6.20 -1.76 -13.19
CA ALA A 609 -4.78 -2.08 -13.31
C ALA A 609 -4.02 -1.42 -12.17
N SER A 610 -3.05 -2.14 -11.63
CA SER A 610 -2.06 -1.56 -10.72
C SER A 610 -1.00 -0.76 -11.49
N HIS A 611 -0.17 -0.02 -10.75
CA HIS A 611 1.04 0.59 -11.29
C HIS A 611 2.04 -0.48 -11.77
N ILE A 612 3.00 -0.11 -12.62
CA ILE A 612 4.09 -1.00 -13.06
C ILE A 612 4.91 -1.48 -11.86
N TRP A 613 5.21 -2.79 -11.83
CA TRP A 613 6.11 -3.45 -10.91
C TRP A 613 7.36 -3.88 -11.67
N LEU A 614 8.52 -3.46 -11.18
CA LEU A 614 9.80 -3.94 -11.69
C LEU A 614 10.25 -5.21 -10.97
N PHE A 615 11.04 -6.01 -11.69
CA PHE A 615 11.58 -7.30 -11.28
C PHE A 615 13.08 -7.26 -11.07
#